data_AF-A0A8T4TE76-F1
#
_entry.id   AF-A0A8T4TE76-F1
#
_cell.length_a   1.000
_cell.length_b   1.000
_cell.length_c   1.000
_cell.angle_alpha   90.00
_cell.angle_beta   90.00
_cell.angle_gamma   90.00
#
_symmetry.space_group_name_H-M   'P 1'
#
loop_
_entity.id
_entity.type
_entity.pdbx_description
1 polymer ?
#
loop_
_entity_poly.entity_id
_entity_poly.type
_entity_poly.pdbx_seq_one_letter_code
_entity_poly.pdbx_strand_id
1 'polypeptide(L)' 'MKKAILLLLLIACAPDELTQEQATYREKCLNDGNPWMLMSEVKDGQVIGQSCYGCMPNERNHICAQTEYEQFKSAAEKA' A
#
# COMPACT_ATOMS: atom_id res chain seq x y z
N MET A 1 -27.12 8.89 44.52
CA MET A 1 -27.38 8.45 43.13
C MET A 1 -26.14 8.71 42.30
N LYS A 2 -25.37 7.66 41.97
CA LYS A 2 -24.08 7.78 41.26
C LYS A 2 -24.36 8.06 39.78
N LYS A 3 -23.95 9.23 39.28
CA LYS A 3 -24.01 9.60 37.86
C LYS A 3 -22.97 8.75 37.13
N ALA A 4 -23.42 7.81 36.30
CA ALA A 4 -22.56 7.12 35.37
C ALA A 4 -22.21 8.12 34.24
N ILE A 5 -20.97 8.59 34.21
CA ILE A 5 -20.43 9.29 33.05
C ILE A 5 -20.10 8.20 32.04
N LEU A 6 -20.98 8.07 31.05
CA LEU A 6 -20.76 7.18 29.91
C LEU A 6 -19.72 7.84 29.00
N LEU A 7 -18.45 7.48 29.21
CA LEU A 7 -17.36 7.90 28.34
C LEU A 7 -17.41 7.05 27.06
N LEU A 8 -18.13 7.52 26.04
CA LEU A 8 -18.08 6.96 24.69
C LEU A 8 -16.73 7.34 24.07
N LEU A 9 -15.75 6.46 24.24
CA LEU A 9 -14.50 6.49 23.47
C LEU A 9 -14.84 6.15 22.02
N LEU A 10 -15.06 7.18 21.20
CA LEU A 10 -15.00 7.07 19.75
C LEU A 10 -13.55 6.78 19.37
N ILE A 11 -13.19 5.49 19.36
CA ILE A 11 -11.95 5.04 18.75
C ILE A 11 -12.15 5.21 17.24
N ALA A 12 -11.87 6.41 16.75
CA ALA A 12 -11.67 6.66 15.33
C ALA A 12 -10.38 5.96 14.90
N CYS A 13 -10.44 4.64 14.74
CA CYS A 13 -9.54 3.95 13.83
C CYS A 13 -10.02 4.34 12.43
N ALA A 14 -9.60 5.51 11.93
CA ALA A 14 -9.47 5.65 10.50
C ALA A 14 -8.33 4.69 10.13
N PRO A 15 -8.56 3.54 9.48
CA PRO A 15 -7.45 2.87 8.83
C PRO A 15 -6.82 3.89 7.88
N ASP A 16 -5.50 3.84 7.70
CA ASP A 16 -4.88 4.52 6.58
C ASP A 16 -5.53 3.97 5.30
N GLU A 17 -6.62 4.62 4.86
CA GLU A 17 -7.38 4.19 3.71
C GLU A 17 -6.54 4.50 2.48
N LEU A 18 -6.34 3.47 1.66
CA LEU A 18 -5.67 3.63 0.38
C LEU A 18 -6.44 4.62 -0.46
N THR A 19 -5.72 5.47 -1.21
CA THR A 19 -6.37 6.24 -2.27
C THR A 19 -6.98 5.29 -3.29
N GLN A 20 -7.99 5.75 -4.04
CA GLN A 20 -8.61 4.92 -5.09
C GLN A 20 -7.57 4.38 -6.08
N GLU A 21 -6.56 5.18 -6.41
CA GLU A 21 -5.45 4.78 -7.27
C GLU A 21 -4.62 3.65 -6.65
N GLN A 22 -4.22 3.80 -5.38
CA GLN A 22 -3.48 2.77 -4.64
C GLN A 22 -4.27 1.46 -4.52
N ALA A 23 -5.57 1.55 -4.23
CA ALA A 23 -6.46 0.40 -4.15
C ALA A 23 -6.55 -0.33 -5.50
N THR A 24 -6.75 0.42 -6.58
CA THR A 24 -6.81 -0.13 -7.95
C THR A 24 -5.50 -0.83 -8.33
N TYR A 25 -4.36 -0.22 -7.99
CA TYR A 25 -3.06 -0.82 -8.29
C TYR A 25 -2.79 -2.05 -7.42
N ARG A 26 -3.16 -2.02 -6.13
CA ARG A 26 -3.09 -3.18 -5.23
C ARG A 26 -3.89 -4.36 -5.78
N GLU A 27 -5.12 -4.15 -6.21
CA GLU A 27 -5.96 -5.21 -6.79
C GLU A 27 -5.30 -5.84 -8.02
N LYS A 28 -4.67 -5.04 -8.88
CA LYS A 28 -3.88 -5.56 -10.02
C LYS A 28 -2.74 -6.46 -9.56
N CYS A 29 -1.93 -6.03 -8.60
CA CYS A 29 -0.84 -6.85 -8.08
C CYS A 29 -1.37 -8.19 -7.54
N LEU A 30 -2.42 -8.15 -6.72
CA LEU A 30 -2.99 -9.34 -6.10
C LEU A 30 -3.59 -10.31 -7.14
N ASN A 31 -4.29 -9.79 -8.15
CA ASN A 31 -4.85 -10.59 -9.24
C ASN A 31 -3.76 -11.27 -10.08
N ASP A 32 -2.60 -10.64 -10.19
CA ASP A 32 -1.43 -11.19 -10.89
C ASP A 32 -0.58 -12.12 -10.00
N GLY A 33 -1.00 -12.36 -8.76
CA GLY A 33 -0.27 -13.20 -7.81
C GLY A 33 0.99 -12.53 -7.25
N ASN A 34 1.12 -11.21 -7.38
CA ASN A 34 2.28 -10.45 -6.91
C ASN A 34 1.97 -9.74 -5.59
N PRO A 35 2.90 -9.78 -4.60
CA PRO A 35 2.76 -8.98 -3.39
C PRO A 35 2.65 -7.49 -3.71
N TRP A 36 1.91 -6.76 -2.88
CA TRP A 36 1.82 -5.31 -2.92
C TRP A 36 2.35 -4.72 -1.62
N MET A 37 3.08 -3.60 -1.71
CA MET A 37 3.70 -2.96 -0.55
C MET A 37 3.66 -1.43 -0.65
N LEU A 38 3.42 -0.79 0.51
CA LEU A 38 3.69 0.63 0.75
C LEU A 38 5.10 0.79 1.27
N MET A 39 5.92 1.55 0.56
CA MET A 39 7.26 1.91 1.00
C MET A 39 7.24 3.26 1.71
N SER A 40 7.78 3.27 2.91
CA SER A 40 8.07 4.49 3.65
C SER A 40 9.50 4.93 3.42
N GLU A 41 9.72 6.24 3.32
CA GLU A 41 11.05 6.83 3.35
C GLU A 41 11.54 6.88 4.80
N VAL A 42 12.73 6.32 5.05
CA VAL A 42 13.35 6.30 6.37
C VAL A 42 14.67 7.06 6.31
N LYS A 43 14.82 8.03 7.21
CA LYS A 43 16.06 8.80 7.41
C LYS A 43 16.44 8.79 8.88
N ASP A 44 17.68 8.44 9.17
CA ASP A 44 18.21 8.37 10.55
C ASP A 44 17.36 7.50 11.50
N GLY A 45 16.80 6.40 10.95
CA GLY A 45 15.93 5.48 11.69
C GLY A 45 14.49 5.97 11.90
N GLN A 46 14.13 7.15 11.39
CA GLN A 46 12.79 7.71 11.49
C GLN A 46 12.09 7.68 10.12
N VAL A 47 10.81 7.30 10.11
CA VAL A 47 9.97 7.46 8.92
C VAL A 47 9.71 8.94 8.69
N ILE A 48 10.16 9.46 7.56
CA ILE A 48 10.01 10.89 7.19
C ILE A 48 8.94 11.12 6.14
N GLY A 49 8.40 10.05 5.54
CA GLY A 49 7.31 10.15 4.57
C GLY A 49 6.99 8.81 3.93
N GLN A 50 6.01 8.83 3.03
CA GLN A 50 5.78 7.71 2.11
C GLN A 50 6.67 7.91 0.88
N SER A 51 7.47 6.89 0.55
CA SER A 51 8.34 6.91 -0.61
C SER A 51 7.59 6.50 -1.88
N CYS A 52 6.97 5.30 -1.88
CA CYS A 52 6.17 4.84 -3.01
C CYS A 52 5.23 3.67 -2.64
N TYR A 53 4.46 3.14 -3.60
CA TYR A 53 3.59 1.96 -3.45
C TYR A 53 3.58 1.14 -4.73
N GLY A 54 3.42 -0.18 -4.66
CA GLY A 54 3.37 -0.98 -5.89
C GLY A 54 3.60 -2.47 -5.73
N CYS A 55 3.67 -3.16 -6.88
CA CYS A 55 3.83 -4.61 -6.95
C CYS A 55 5.28 -5.04 -6.74
N MET A 56 5.47 -6.25 -6.21
CA MET A 56 6.77 -6.92 -6.08
C MET A 56 6.85 -8.21 -6.91
N PRO A 57 6.92 -8.14 -8.25
CA PRO A 57 7.14 -9.33 -9.06
C PRO A 57 8.44 -10.03 -8.68
N ASN A 58 8.35 -11.34 -8.43
CA ASN A 58 9.47 -12.21 -8.05
C ASN A 58 10.19 -11.81 -6.74
N GLU A 59 9.50 -11.13 -5.82
CA GLU A 59 10.00 -10.73 -4.49
C GLU A 59 11.23 -9.80 -4.47
N ARG A 60 11.74 -9.35 -5.63
CA ARG A 60 12.99 -8.57 -5.73
C ARG A 60 12.85 -7.18 -6.29
N ASN A 61 11.86 -6.94 -7.16
CA ASN A 61 11.67 -5.64 -7.81
C ASN A 61 10.38 -5.02 -7.30
N HIS A 62 10.48 -3.93 -6.52
CA HIS A 62 9.31 -3.11 -6.22
C HIS A 62 9.11 -2.11 -7.35
N ILE A 63 7.95 -2.16 -8.01
CA ILE A 63 7.62 -1.30 -9.14
C ILE A 63 6.60 -0.25 -8.69
N CYS A 64 7.09 0.96 -8.41
CA CYS A 64 6.32 2.03 -7.80
C CYS A 64 5.22 2.61 -8.70
N ALA A 65 5.35 2.50 -10.03
CA ALA A 65 4.36 3.04 -10.97
C ALA A 65 3.58 1.92 -11.67
N GLN A 66 2.25 2.05 -11.72
CA GLN A 66 1.39 1.08 -12.41
C GLN A 66 1.77 0.93 -13.89
N THR A 67 2.09 2.02 -14.56
CA THR A 67 2.49 2.01 -15.97
C THR A 67 3.77 1.23 -16.22
N GLU A 68 4.77 1.35 -15.32
CA GLU A 68 6.01 0.57 -15.39
C GLU A 68 5.75 -0.92 -15.16
N TYR A 69 4.83 -1.25 -14.25
CA TYR A 69 4.45 -2.64 -13.99
C TYR A 69 3.73 -3.28 -15.17
N GLU A 70 2.86 -2.53 -15.84
CA GLU A 70 2.19 -2.98 -17.07
C GLU A 70 3.22 -3.23 -18.21
N GLN A 71 4.25 -2.39 -18.32
CA GLN A 71 5.35 -2.61 -19.27
C GLN A 71 6.17 -3.85 -18.91
N PHE A 72 6.49 -4.04 -17.63
CA PHE A 72 7.19 -5.24 -17.13
C PHE A 72 6.43 -6.52 -17.51
N LYS A 73 5.12 -6.55 -17.26
CA LYS A 73 4.27 -7.70 -17.64
C LYS A 73 4.30 -7.97 -19.13
N SER A 74 4.10 -6.94 -19.95
CA SER A 74 4.11 -7.11 -21.41
C SER A 74 5.44 -7.62 -21.95
N ALA A 75 6.56 -7.25 -21.31
CA ALA A 75 7.88 -7.78 -21.65
C ALA A 75 8.05 -9.25 -21.21
N ALA A 76 7.58 -9.60 -20.01
CA ALA A 76 7.65 -10.95 -19.47
C ALA A 76 6.79 -11.96 -20.26
N GLU A 77 5.62 -11.54 -20.77
CA GLU A 77 4.75 -12.39 -21.61
C GLU A 77 5.33 -12.67 -23.01
N LYS A 78 6.35 -11.90 -23.44
CA LYS A 78 7.02 -12.07 -24.73
C LYS A 78 8.31 -12.89 -24.65
N ALA A 79 8.77 -13.22 -23.44
CA ALA A 79 9.98 -14.00 -23.18
C ALA A 79 9.65 -15.48 -23.04
#